data_AF-A0A2E3IW68-F1
#
_entry.id   AF-A0A2E3IW68-F1
#
_cell.length_a   1.000
_cell.length_b   1.000
_cell.length_c   1.000
_cell.angle_alpha   90.00
_cell.angle_beta   90.00
_cell.angle_gamma   90.00
#
_symmetry.space_group_name_H-M   'P 1'
#
loop_
_entity.id
_entity.type
_entity.pdbx_description
1 polymer ?
#
loop_
_entity_poly.entity_id
_entity_poly.type
_entity_poly.pdbx_seq_one_letter_code
_entity_poly.pdbx_strand_id
1 'polypeptide(L)'
;MADFSDENTKNGQIFLRHQVLTGMQDVVLETWEGSGFNRFEHINYHEEIKRTIRWTVQDLLTSQQLYAAGRIMSHCSGLYVRRCASGDRSIWSLRALGLDASEENQILEHVLTIEVANKKRSVVQSRGRHNLKPLGKKHVVKERSKSNVYLMFLRHTPSIMRVCMDHEGLSHG
;
A
#
# COMPACT_ATOMS: atom_id res chain seq x y z
N MET A 1 17.99 31.88 43.85
CA MET A 1 16.52 31.79 43.66
C MET A 1 16.32 31.71 42.14
N ALA A 2 16.54 30.54 41.52
CA ALA A 2 15.61 29.40 41.38
C ALA A 2 14.40 29.76 40.49
N ASP A 3 13.84 28.94 39.61
CA ASP A 3 14.18 27.73 38.85
C ASP A 3 12.92 27.42 37.98
N PHE A 4 13.05 26.68 36.87
CA PHE A 4 12.03 25.80 36.21
C PHE A 4 10.67 26.35 35.69
N SER A 5 10.39 26.19 34.38
CA SER A 5 9.40 25.25 33.75
C SER A 5 7.95 25.79 33.74
N ASP A 6 7.01 25.52 32.82
CA ASP A 6 6.83 24.66 31.64
C ASP A 6 5.57 25.20 30.90
N GLU A 7 5.18 24.51 29.83
CA GLU A 7 3.79 24.32 29.35
C GLU A 7 3.25 25.08 28.12
N ASN A 8 2.90 24.23 27.14
CA ASN A 8 1.67 24.22 26.33
C ASN A 8 1.77 24.54 24.82
N THR A 9 2.41 23.60 24.15
CA THR A 9 2.02 23.01 22.85
C THR A 9 0.51 22.89 22.66
N LYS A 10 -0.15 23.73 21.85
CA LYS A 10 -1.46 23.39 21.24
C LYS A 10 -1.66 23.93 19.83
N ASN A 11 -1.71 22.97 18.90
CA ASN A 11 -2.72 22.83 17.84
C ASN A 11 -2.75 23.83 16.68
N GLY A 12 -2.00 23.47 15.63
CA GLY A 12 -2.21 23.96 14.26
C GLY A 12 -2.13 22.83 13.23
N GLN A 13 -2.99 21.81 13.33
CA GLN A 13 -3.15 20.81 12.27
C GLN A 13 -4.36 21.17 11.41
N ILE A 14 -4.13 22.06 10.45
CA ILE A 14 -5.06 22.29 9.34
C ILE A 14 -4.77 21.23 8.28
N PHE A 15 -5.74 20.36 8.06
CA PHE A 15 -5.75 19.33 7.03
C PHE A 15 -5.62 19.97 5.64
N LEU A 16 -4.50 19.71 4.95
CA LEU A 16 -4.35 20.12 3.55
C LEU A 16 -5.06 19.12 2.64
N ARG A 17 -6.30 19.47 2.29
CA ARG A 17 -6.94 19.05 1.03
C ARG A 17 -6.35 19.93 -0.08
N HIS A 18 -5.42 19.39 -0.86
CA HIS A 18 -5.04 20.01 -2.14
C HIS A 18 -5.50 19.09 -3.27
N GLN A 19 -6.63 19.46 -3.87
CA GLN A 19 -6.88 19.20 -5.28
C GLN A 19 -5.85 20.02 -6.05
N VAL A 20 -4.89 19.36 -6.69
CA VAL A 20 -4.15 19.98 -7.80
C VAL A 20 -4.41 19.14 -9.02
N LEU A 21 -5.41 19.60 -9.78
CA LEU A 21 -5.50 19.34 -11.20
C LEU A 21 -4.25 19.97 -11.84
N THR A 22 -3.51 19.17 -12.60
CA THR A 22 -2.46 19.58 -13.55
C THR A 22 -1.31 20.43 -12.99
N GLY A 23 -0.13 19.81 -12.76
CA GLY A 23 1.13 20.54 -12.58
C GLY A 23 2.00 19.94 -11.48
N MET A 24 3.13 19.35 -11.85
CA MET A 24 4.21 19.02 -10.93
C MET A 24 4.69 20.30 -10.25
N GLN A 25 4.30 20.51 -8.98
CA GLN A 25 4.88 21.54 -8.13
C GLN A 25 5.32 20.89 -6.82
N ASP A 26 6.65 20.91 -6.63
CA ASP A 26 7.42 20.74 -5.39
C ASP A 26 6.83 19.80 -4.34
N VAL A 27 6.70 18.52 -4.69
CA VAL A 27 6.69 17.49 -3.66
C VAL A 27 8.10 17.46 -3.06
N VAL A 28 8.26 17.97 -1.83
CA VAL A 28 9.49 17.79 -1.06
C VAL A 28 9.82 16.30 -1.04
N LEU A 29 10.96 15.94 -1.63
CA LEU A 29 11.43 14.57 -1.70
C LEU A 29 11.92 14.18 -0.31
N GLU A 30 11.05 13.55 0.47
CA GLU A 30 11.41 12.92 1.73
C GLU A 30 11.70 11.45 1.46
N THR A 31 12.82 10.97 2.00
CA THR A 31 13.20 9.57 2.02
C THR A 31 13.31 9.11 3.47
N TRP A 32 13.02 7.84 3.73
CA TRP A 32 13.12 7.27 5.07
C TRP A 32 13.78 5.90 5.03
N GLU A 33 14.29 5.49 6.19
CA GLU A 33 14.84 4.15 6.34
C GLU A 33 13.75 3.10 6.11
N GLY A 34 14.14 2.01 5.45
CA GLY A 34 13.23 0.90 5.24
C GLY A 34 12.81 0.28 6.55
N SER A 35 11.62 -0.31 6.55
CA SER A 35 11.05 -0.99 7.72
C SER A 35 11.83 -2.22 8.21
N GLY A 36 12.98 -2.53 7.59
CA GLY A 36 13.82 -3.69 7.88
C GLY A 36 13.32 -4.99 7.24
N PHE A 37 12.28 -4.91 6.41
CA PHE A 37 11.70 -6.05 5.70
C PHE A 37 12.17 -6.08 4.25
N ASN A 38 12.43 -7.28 3.74
CA ASN A 38 12.92 -7.46 2.39
C ASN A 38 11.77 -7.39 1.38
N ARG A 39 12.11 -7.15 0.10
CA ARG A 39 11.13 -7.35 -0.98
C ARG A 39 10.68 -8.81 -0.94
N PHE A 40 9.39 -9.01 -0.80
CA PHE A 40 8.76 -10.32 -0.90
C PHE A 40 8.32 -10.57 -2.35
N GLU A 41 8.65 -11.74 -2.87
CA GLU A 41 8.20 -12.21 -4.18
C GLU A 41 7.57 -13.60 -4.06
N HIS A 42 6.42 -13.79 -4.71
CA HIS A 42 5.75 -15.07 -4.77
C HIS A 42 5.17 -15.30 -6.17
N ILE A 43 5.56 -16.39 -6.81
CA ILE A 43 5.07 -16.77 -8.13
C ILE A 43 4.14 -17.97 -7.96
N ASN A 44 2.93 -17.88 -8.52
CA ASN A 44 1.97 -18.98 -8.47
C ASN A 44 1.15 -19.05 -9.75
N TYR A 45 0.80 -20.27 -10.16
CA TYR A 45 -0.10 -20.52 -11.28
C TYR A 45 -1.55 -20.50 -10.80
N HIS A 46 -2.36 -19.63 -11.38
CA HIS A 46 -3.77 -19.47 -11.07
C HIS A 46 -4.61 -20.27 -12.06
N GLU A 47 -5.17 -21.39 -11.62
CA GLU A 47 -5.97 -22.30 -12.46
C GLU A 47 -7.21 -21.63 -13.07
N GLU A 48 -7.89 -20.75 -12.33
CA GLU A 48 -9.11 -20.06 -12.79
C GLU A 48 -8.87 -19.26 -14.07
N ILE A 49 -7.67 -18.70 -14.23
CA ILE A 49 -7.30 -17.83 -15.34
C ILE A 49 -6.23 -18.44 -16.24
N LYS A 50 -5.75 -19.63 -15.90
CA LYS A 50 -4.68 -20.35 -16.58
C LYS A 50 -3.44 -19.47 -16.81
N ARG A 51 -3.07 -18.71 -15.78
CA ARG A 51 -1.95 -17.75 -15.83
C ARG A 51 -1.02 -17.86 -14.65
N THR A 52 0.26 -17.69 -14.90
CA THR A 52 1.31 -17.55 -13.92
C THR A 52 1.41 -16.10 -13.48
N ILE A 53 1.19 -15.84 -12.19
CA ILE A 53 1.23 -14.49 -11.64
C ILE A 53 2.41 -14.37 -10.69
N ARG A 54 3.26 -13.36 -10.92
CA ARG A 54 4.26 -12.89 -9.97
C ARG A 54 3.65 -11.82 -9.08
N TRP A 55 3.63 -12.09 -7.79
CA TRP A 55 3.25 -11.15 -6.75
C TRP A 55 4.49 -10.55 -6.12
N THR A 56 4.50 -9.23 -5.95
CA THR A 56 5.58 -8.52 -5.25
C THR A 56 5.00 -7.64 -4.16
N VAL A 57 5.61 -7.69 -2.98
CA VAL A 57 5.35 -6.76 -1.87
C VAL A 57 6.65 -6.02 -1.58
N GLN A 58 6.58 -4.69 -1.57
CA GLN A 58 7.73 -3.84 -1.30
C GLN A 58 7.34 -2.60 -0.51
N ASP A 59 8.24 -2.15 0.35
CA ASP A 59 8.11 -0.88 1.06
C ASP A 59 8.17 0.31 0.08
N LEU A 60 7.42 1.36 0.40
CA LEU A 60 7.51 2.64 -0.27
C LEU A 60 8.37 3.53 0.64
N LEU A 61 9.57 3.85 0.19
CA LEU A 61 10.63 4.50 0.98
C LEU A 61 10.75 6.00 0.73
N THR A 62 9.93 6.52 -0.19
CA THR A 62 9.98 7.93 -0.57
C THR A 62 8.59 8.53 -0.68
N SER A 63 8.49 9.83 -0.41
CA SER A 63 7.25 10.60 -0.59
C SER A 63 6.73 10.45 -2.01
N GLN A 64 7.60 10.50 -3.02
CA GLN A 64 7.25 10.31 -4.43
C GLN A 64 6.62 8.94 -4.72
N GLN A 65 7.18 7.85 -4.20
CA GLN A 65 6.63 6.50 -4.35
C GLN A 65 5.24 6.40 -3.73
N LEU A 66 5.05 7.00 -2.56
CA LEU A 66 3.79 7.05 -1.84
C LEU A 66 2.72 7.89 -2.56
N TYR A 67 3.09 9.02 -3.16
CA TYR A 67 2.19 9.83 -4.01
C TYR A 67 1.85 9.12 -5.32
N ALA A 68 2.82 8.45 -5.95
CA ALA A 68 2.57 7.65 -7.15
C ALA A 68 1.58 6.52 -6.85
N ALA A 69 1.79 5.77 -5.77
CA ALA A 69 0.87 4.73 -5.31
C ALA A 69 -0.52 5.30 -5.02
N GLY A 70 -0.61 6.43 -4.30
CA GLY A 70 -1.90 7.08 -4.01
C GLY A 70 -2.66 7.51 -5.25
N ARG A 71 -1.97 8.03 -6.27
CA ARG A 71 -2.58 8.38 -7.58
C ARG A 71 -3.08 7.15 -8.33
N ILE A 72 -2.22 6.13 -8.49
CA ILE A 72 -2.58 4.87 -9.18
C ILE A 72 -3.76 4.19 -8.48
N MET A 73 -3.76 4.21 -7.15
CA MET A 73 -4.79 3.59 -6.32
C MET A 73 -5.97 4.51 -6.03
N SER A 74 -5.97 5.74 -6.54
CA SER A 74 -7.02 6.75 -6.35
C SER A 74 -7.43 6.95 -4.87
N HIS A 75 -6.44 7.04 -3.97
CA HIS A 75 -6.65 7.39 -2.56
C HIS A 75 -5.56 8.31 -2.00
N CYS A 76 -5.91 9.15 -1.02
CA CYS A 76 -5.00 10.16 -0.47
C CYS A 76 -3.90 9.52 0.38
N SER A 77 -2.64 9.85 0.09
CA SER A 77 -1.47 9.28 0.77
C SER A 77 -0.62 10.29 1.57
N GLY A 78 -0.92 11.60 1.49
CA GLY A 78 -0.11 12.66 2.11
C GLY A 78 0.04 12.58 3.63
N LEU A 79 -0.93 11.99 4.36
CA LEU A 79 -0.86 11.86 5.82
C LEU A 79 0.17 10.82 6.28
N TYR A 80 0.59 9.92 5.39
CA TYR A 80 1.52 8.84 5.75
C TYR A 80 2.98 9.30 5.77
N VAL A 81 3.35 10.32 5.00
CA VAL A 81 4.74 10.79 4.86
C VAL A 81 5.41 11.00 6.23
N ARG A 82 4.79 11.80 7.11
CA ARG A 82 5.34 12.08 8.45
C ARG A 82 5.50 10.83 9.32
N ARG A 83 4.56 9.89 9.22
CA ARG A 83 4.59 8.64 10.01
C ARG A 83 5.64 7.67 9.50
N CYS A 84 5.84 7.61 8.19
CA CYS A 84 6.91 6.84 7.58
C CYS A 84 8.29 7.44 7.89
N ALA A 85 8.44 8.76 7.76
CA ALA A 85 9.67 9.48 8.12
C ALA A 85 10.06 9.28 9.59
N SER A 86 9.09 9.18 10.49
CA SER A 86 9.34 8.89 11.91
C SER A 86 9.63 7.41 12.24
N GLY A 87 9.47 6.50 11.27
CA GLY A 87 9.62 5.06 11.48
C GLY A 87 8.48 4.38 12.25
N ASP A 88 7.41 5.10 12.64
CA ASP A 88 6.24 4.50 13.31
C ASP A 88 5.44 3.59 12.38
N ARG A 89 5.34 3.98 11.11
CA ARG A 89 4.58 3.26 10.08
C ARG A 89 5.46 2.96 8.88
N SER A 90 5.10 1.92 8.15
CA SER A 90 5.57 1.70 6.79
C SER A 90 4.39 1.45 5.88
N ILE A 91 4.54 1.84 4.62
CA ILE A 91 3.50 1.68 3.60
C ILE A 91 4.05 0.80 2.51
N TRP A 92 3.45 -0.36 2.32
CA TRP A 92 3.90 -1.32 1.32
C TRP A 92 2.94 -1.33 0.13
N SER A 93 3.48 -1.64 -1.04
CA SER A 93 2.72 -1.85 -2.27
C SER A 93 2.73 -3.33 -2.63
N LEU A 94 1.53 -3.92 -2.73
CA LEU A 94 1.33 -5.24 -3.34
C LEU A 94 1.01 -5.06 -4.83
N ARG A 95 1.76 -5.75 -5.68
CA ARG A 95 1.61 -5.71 -7.13
C ARG A 95 1.50 -7.12 -7.71
N ALA A 96 0.79 -7.23 -8.83
CA ALA A 96 0.62 -8.46 -9.59
C ALA A 96 1.10 -8.26 -11.02
N LEU A 97 1.88 -9.20 -11.54
CA LEU A 97 2.37 -9.21 -12.92
C LEU A 97 2.04 -10.56 -13.54
N GLY A 98 1.30 -10.56 -14.66
CA GLY A 98 1.09 -11.77 -15.44
C GLY A 98 2.33 -12.12 -16.25
N LEU A 99 2.82 -13.35 -16.13
CA LEU A 99 4.08 -13.79 -16.78
C LEU A 99 3.86 -14.51 -18.12
N ASP A 100 2.63 -14.90 -18.46
CA ASP A 100 2.36 -15.68 -19.67
C ASP A 100 2.24 -14.82 -20.95
N ALA A 101 2.32 -13.49 -20.81
CA ALA A 101 2.38 -12.57 -21.93
C ALA A 101 3.84 -12.25 -22.32
N SER A 102 4.09 -11.90 -23.58
CA SER A 102 5.39 -11.32 -23.98
C SER A 102 5.72 -10.10 -23.12
N GLU A 103 7.00 -9.81 -22.90
CA GLU A 103 7.44 -8.73 -21.98
C GLU A 103 6.75 -7.39 -22.26
N GLU A 104 6.59 -7.04 -23.54
CA GLU A 104 5.87 -5.83 -24.01
C GLU A 104 4.38 -5.79 -23.64
N ASN A 105 3.75 -6.94 -23.38
CA ASN A 105 2.34 -7.11 -23.06
C ASN A 105 2.09 -7.49 -21.60
N GLN A 106 3.13 -7.55 -20.77
CA GLN A 106 2.96 -7.81 -19.34
C GLN A 106 2.30 -6.61 -18.66
N ILE A 107 1.16 -6.86 -18.01
CA ILE A 107 0.42 -5.83 -17.28
C ILE A 107 0.82 -5.91 -15.81
N LEU A 108 1.51 -4.87 -15.33
CA LEU A 108 1.78 -4.67 -13.91
C LEU A 108 0.59 -3.96 -13.24
N GLU A 109 -0.12 -4.69 -12.40
CA GLU A 109 -1.24 -4.15 -11.64
C GLU A 109 -0.84 -3.81 -10.20
N HIS A 110 -1.13 -2.58 -9.76
CA HIS A 110 -1.09 -2.22 -8.35
C HIS A 110 -2.39 -2.67 -7.67
N VAL A 111 -2.28 -3.57 -6.69
CA VAL A 111 -3.45 -4.27 -6.13
C VAL A 111 -3.87 -3.71 -4.79
N LEU A 112 -2.91 -3.54 -3.86
CA LEU A 112 -3.12 -2.98 -2.52
C LEU A 112 -2.00 -2.01 -2.13
N THR A 113 -2.37 -1.02 -1.31
CA THR A 113 -1.47 -0.40 -0.33
C THR A 113 -1.72 -1.04 1.04
N ILE A 114 -0.66 -1.27 1.78
CA ILE A 114 -0.67 -1.96 3.08
C ILE A 114 0.01 -1.04 4.08
N GLU A 115 -0.66 -0.72 5.18
CA GLU A 115 -0.07 0.02 6.29
C GLU A 115 0.32 -0.95 7.40
N VAL A 116 1.60 -0.88 7.79
CA VAL A 116 2.17 -1.70 8.87
C VAL A 116 2.55 -0.79 10.03
N ALA A 117 2.17 -1.19 11.25
CA ALA A 117 2.68 -0.61 12.47
C ALA A 117 3.99 -1.29 12.85
N ASN A 118 5.13 -0.62 12.63
CA ASN A 118 6.45 -1.25 12.73
C ASN A 118 6.71 -1.82 14.13
N LYS A 119 6.41 -1.03 15.18
CA LYS A 119 6.58 -1.45 16.59
C LYS A 119 5.76 -2.67 16.98
N LYS A 120 4.56 -2.82 16.41
CA LYS A 120 3.66 -3.94 16.70
C LYS A 120 3.86 -5.12 15.76
N ARG A 121 4.65 -4.95 14.69
CA ARG A 121 4.78 -5.89 13.58
C ARG A 121 3.40 -6.38 13.12
N SER A 122 2.49 -5.43 12.88
CA SER A 122 1.09 -5.73 12.57
C SER A 122 0.60 -4.95 11.37
N VAL A 123 -0.09 -5.63 10.45
CA VAL A 123 -0.84 -4.96 9.37
C VAL A 123 -2.07 -4.31 9.98
N VAL A 124 -2.15 -2.98 9.93
CA VAL A 124 -3.27 -2.21 10.51
C VAL A 124 -4.28 -1.77 9.46
N GLN A 125 -3.88 -1.75 8.19
CA GLN A 125 -4.76 -1.40 7.10
C GLN A 125 -4.30 -2.01 5.78
N SER A 126 -5.24 -2.40 4.94
CA SER A 126 -5.01 -2.71 3.53
C SER A 126 -6.11 -2.11 2.67
N ARG A 127 -5.72 -1.42 1.58
CA ARG A 127 -6.63 -0.68 0.69
C ARG A 127 -6.33 -0.97 -0.78
N GLY A 128 -7.35 -1.38 -1.51
CA GLY A 128 -7.40 -1.40 -2.96
C GLY A 128 -7.72 -0.03 -3.56
N ARG A 129 -7.93 -0.02 -4.88
CA ARG A 129 -8.35 1.17 -5.64
C ARG A 129 -9.60 1.77 -5.00
N HIS A 130 -9.67 3.10 -4.93
CA HIS A 130 -10.81 3.81 -4.32
C HIS A 130 -11.12 3.35 -2.88
N ASN A 131 -10.10 3.00 -2.10
CA ASN A 131 -10.22 2.50 -0.72
C ASN A 131 -10.98 1.17 -0.56
N LEU A 132 -11.12 0.39 -1.63
CA LEU A 132 -11.73 -0.94 -1.59
C LEU A 132 -11.06 -1.81 -0.53
N LYS A 133 -11.85 -2.44 0.34
CA LYS A 133 -11.32 -3.38 1.32
C LYS A 133 -11.25 -4.77 0.68
N PRO A 134 -10.14 -5.50 0.82
CA PRO A 134 -10.06 -6.88 0.31
C PRO A 134 -11.08 -7.84 0.97
N LEU A 135 -11.66 -7.48 2.12
CA LEU A 135 -12.59 -8.33 2.90
C LEU A 135 -13.91 -7.63 3.35
N GLY A 136 -14.41 -6.63 2.61
CA GLY A 136 -15.70 -6.01 2.97
C GLY A 136 -16.89 -6.98 2.87
N LYS A 137 -17.65 -7.19 3.96
CA LYS A 137 -18.83 -8.08 4.09
C LYS A 137 -19.99 -7.89 3.07
N LYS A 138 -19.84 -7.01 2.07
CA LYS A 138 -20.79 -6.84 0.96
C LYS A 138 -20.04 -6.43 -0.31
N HIS A 139 -19.20 -7.30 -0.83
CA HIS A 139 -18.97 -7.31 -2.26
C HIS A 139 -19.78 -8.46 -2.85
N VAL A 140 -21.10 -8.23 -2.97
CA VAL A 140 -21.84 -8.83 -4.08
C VAL A 140 -21.22 -8.23 -5.33
N VAL A 141 -20.10 -8.82 -5.76
CA VAL A 141 -19.61 -8.65 -7.10
C VAL A 141 -20.64 -9.37 -7.96
N LYS A 142 -21.76 -8.70 -8.26
CA LYS A 142 -22.74 -9.17 -9.23
C LYS A 142 -21.96 -9.56 -10.48
N GLU A 143 -22.35 -10.69 -11.09
CA GLU A 143 -21.84 -11.43 -12.27
C GLU A 143 -21.09 -10.69 -13.41
N ARG A 144 -20.99 -9.37 -13.40
CA ARG A 144 -20.25 -8.53 -14.36
C ARG A 144 -18.72 -8.64 -14.26
N SER A 145 -18.16 -9.34 -13.28
CA SER A 145 -16.73 -9.26 -12.96
C SER A 145 -15.83 -10.32 -13.59
N LYS A 146 -16.30 -11.06 -14.60
CA LYS A 146 -15.42 -11.92 -15.40
C LYS A 146 -14.41 -11.12 -16.26
N SER A 147 -14.54 -9.79 -16.34
CA SER A 147 -13.78 -8.96 -17.29
C SER A 147 -12.81 -7.94 -16.65
N ASN A 148 -12.72 -7.84 -15.32
CA ASN A 148 -11.80 -6.88 -14.68
C ASN A 148 -10.66 -7.61 -13.96
N VAL A 149 -9.51 -7.67 -14.63
CA VAL A 149 -8.25 -8.27 -14.15
C VAL A 149 -7.87 -7.75 -12.75
N TYR A 150 -8.13 -6.48 -12.45
CA TYR A 150 -7.88 -5.91 -11.13
C TYR A 150 -8.71 -6.57 -10.01
N LEU A 151 -10.02 -6.76 -10.23
CA LEU A 151 -10.90 -7.36 -9.22
C LEU A 151 -10.58 -8.83 -8.98
N MET A 152 -10.12 -9.52 -10.02
CA MET A 152 -9.59 -10.87 -9.90
C MET A 152 -8.35 -10.89 -9.00
N PHE A 153 -7.33 -10.06 -9.29
CA PHE A 153 -6.15 -9.96 -8.41
C PHE A 153 -6.53 -9.60 -6.97
N LEU A 154 -7.46 -8.66 -6.80
CA LEU A 154 -7.93 -8.25 -5.47
C LEU A 154 -8.48 -9.43 -4.64
N ARG A 155 -9.16 -10.40 -5.26
CA ARG A 155 -9.70 -11.59 -4.58
C ARG A 155 -8.64 -12.55 -4.07
N HIS A 156 -7.49 -12.63 -4.73
CA HIS A 156 -6.38 -13.48 -4.31
C HIS A 156 -5.47 -12.81 -3.28
N THR A 157 -5.64 -11.51 -3.03
CA THR A 157 -4.80 -10.80 -2.06
C THR A 157 -4.77 -11.41 -0.66
N PRO A 158 -5.84 -12.00 -0.08
CA PRO A 158 -5.76 -12.54 1.27
C PRO A 158 -4.80 -13.73 1.41
N SER A 159 -4.68 -14.60 0.40
CA SER A 159 -3.72 -15.72 0.45
C SER A 159 -2.29 -15.21 0.34
N ILE A 160 -2.04 -14.26 -0.58
CA ILE A 160 -0.72 -13.65 -0.75
C ILE A 160 -0.31 -12.86 0.50
N MET A 161 -1.24 -12.11 1.09
CA MET A 161 -1.02 -11.40 2.36
C MET A 161 -0.66 -12.37 3.48
N ARG A 162 -1.34 -13.52 3.58
CA ARG A 162 -1.00 -14.53 4.59
C ARG A 162 0.44 -15.04 4.41
N VAL A 163 0.82 -15.44 3.20
CA VAL A 163 2.19 -15.92 2.93
C VAL A 163 3.24 -14.84 3.21
N CYS A 164 2.99 -13.60 2.79
CA CYS A 164 3.88 -12.46 3.07
C CYS A 164 3.99 -12.18 4.57
N MET A 165 2.87 -12.19 5.29
CA MET A 165 2.86 -11.94 6.73
C MET A 165 3.53 -13.07 7.51
N ASP A 166 3.35 -14.33 7.12
CA ASP A 166 4.03 -15.47 7.73
C ASP A 166 5.55 -15.40 7.48
N HIS A 167 5.96 -15.03 6.26
CA HIS A 167 7.38 -14.83 5.92
C HIS A 167 8.03 -13.71 6.73
N GLU A 168 7.34 -12.59 6.91
CA GLU A 168 7.84 -11.42 7.63
C GLU A 168 7.53 -11.45 9.14
N GLY A 169 6.87 -12.50 9.66
CA GLY A 169 6.46 -12.58 11.06
C GLY A 169 5.56 -11.41 11.49
N LEU A 170 4.57 -11.08 10.67
CA LEU A 170 3.57 -10.03 10.92
C LEU A 170 2.25 -10.61 11.41
N SER A 171 1.58 -9.89 12.31
CA SER A 171 0.23 -10.21 12.78
C SER A 171 -0.84 -9.37 12.08
N HIS A 172 -2.09 -9.85 12.10
CA HIS A 172 -3.25 -9.03 11.73
C HIS A 172 -3.65 -8.17 12.93
N GLY A 173 -3.70 -6.84 12.75
CA GLY A 173 -4.09 -5.88 13.79
C GLY A 173 -5.57 -5.52 13.79
#